data_AF-A0A498F000-F1
#
_entry.id   AF-A0A498F000-F1
#
_cell.length_a   1.000
_cell.length_b   1.000
_cell.length_c   1.000
_cell.angle_alpha   90.00
_cell.angle_beta   90.00
_cell.angle_gamma   90.00
#
_symmetry.space_group_name_H-M   'P 1'
#
loop_
_entity.id
_entity.type
_entity.pdbx_description
1 polymer ?
#
loop_
_entity_poly.entity_id
_entity_poly.type
_entity_poly.pdbx_seq_one_letter_code
_entity_poly.pdbx_strand_id
1 'polypeptide(L)'
;MPSTPGQRVAGIIVLVVCLGGLLIWFGSLAPNPAVGAYPGGHELGTNYDAYLDESVVVGGIVVETDPLTIAVEYGVDEVIELRVVDENTQLEATQGDHVTLFGTAKPDQTVIIEHAYAVPGEQYLYMYLVSFGGGLWVLTRIVRTWRFDRNTWSLVPDDENSVTRGDDA
;
A
#
# COMPACT_ATOMS: atom_id res chain seq x y z
N MET A 1 -0.13 -36.01 -11.94
CA MET A 1 0.73 -35.74 -13.11
C MET A 1 1.78 -34.72 -12.68
N PRO A 2 3.08 -35.05 -12.67
CA PRO A 2 4.13 -34.13 -12.25
C PRO A 2 4.21 -32.99 -13.29
N SER A 3 4.05 -31.74 -12.85
CA SER A 3 4.17 -30.57 -13.72
C SER A 3 5.60 -30.46 -14.27
N THR A 4 5.79 -30.12 -15.55
CA THR A 4 7.11 -29.93 -16.22
C THR A 4 7.69 -28.52 -15.99
N PRO A 5 9.01 -28.23 -16.09
CA PRO A 5 9.58 -27.09 -15.35
C PRO A 5 9.10 -25.79 -15.99
N GLY A 6 8.80 -25.87 -17.29
CA GLY A 6 8.04 -24.89 -18.04
C GLY A 6 6.60 -24.69 -17.54
N GLN A 7 5.90 -25.70 -17.04
CA GLN A 7 4.58 -25.53 -16.40
C GLN A 7 4.65 -24.80 -15.06
N ARG A 8 5.72 -24.98 -14.26
CA ARG A 8 5.89 -24.23 -13.01
C ARG A 8 6.23 -22.76 -13.29
N VAL A 9 7.14 -22.50 -14.22
CA VAL A 9 7.47 -21.13 -14.67
C VAL A 9 6.25 -20.48 -15.31
N ALA A 10 5.50 -21.19 -16.16
CA ALA A 10 4.25 -20.70 -16.70
C ALA A 10 3.22 -20.41 -15.60
N GLY A 11 3.12 -21.26 -14.58
CA GLY A 11 2.26 -21.02 -13.42
C GLY A 11 2.61 -19.75 -12.65
N ILE A 12 3.90 -19.50 -12.42
CA ILE A 12 4.38 -18.26 -11.77
C ILE A 12 4.07 -17.05 -12.64
N ILE A 13 4.34 -17.12 -13.95
CA ILE A 13 4.05 -16.02 -14.89
C ILE A 13 2.55 -15.72 -14.91
N VAL A 14 1.69 -16.75 -15.01
CA VAL A 14 0.24 -16.60 -14.97
C VAL A 14 -0.19 -15.96 -13.66
N LEU A 15 0.36 -16.39 -12.53
CA LEU A 15 0.01 -15.83 -11.22
C LEU A 15 0.44 -14.36 -11.10
N VAL A 16 1.63 -14.00 -11.57
CA VAL A 16 2.10 -12.61 -11.61
C VAL A 16 1.23 -11.75 -12.54
N VAL A 17 0.84 -12.26 -13.70
CA VAL A 17 -0.06 -11.57 -14.64
C VAL A 17 -1.45 -11.40 -14.02
N CYS A 18 -2.01 -12.43 -13.39
CA CYS A 18 -3.29 -12.35 -12.69
C CYS A 18 -3.23 -11.33 -11.55
N LEU A 19 -2.16 -11.35 -10.76
CA LEU A 19 -1.99 -10.43 -9.63
C LEU A 19 -1.83 -8.99 -10.11
N GLY A 20 -1.00 -8.76 -11.14
CA GLY A 20 -0.86 -7.45 -11.79
C GLY A 20 -2.18 -6.96 -12.39
N GLY A 21 -2.92 -7.84 -13.07
CA GLY A 21 -4.24 -7.53 -13.62
C GLY A 21 -5.26 -7.18 -12.54
N LEU A 22 -5.27 -7.90 -11.41
CA LEU A 22 -6.14 -7.59 -10.27
C LEU A 22 -5.78 -6.25 -9.61
N LEU A 23 -4.49 -5.92 -9.51
CA LEU A 23 -4.03 -4.63 -8.97
C LEU A 23 -4.46 -3.47 -9.89
N ILE A 24 -4.26 -3.61 -11.19
CA ILE A 24 -4.68 -2.60 -12.18
C ILE A 24 -6.21 -2.46 -12.18
N TRP A 25 -6.93 -3.58 -12.17
CA TRP A 25 -8.39 -3.59 -12.11
C TRP A 25 -8.90 -2.91 -10.84
N PHE A 26 -8.33 -3.22 -9.69
CA PHE A 26 -8.68 -2.60 -8.42
C PHE A 26 -8.46 -1.08 -8.46
N GLY A 27 -7.34 -0.62 -9.04
CA GLY A 27 -7.08 0.81 -9.23
C GLY A 27 -8.02 1.52 -10.21
N SER A 28 -8.79 0.78 -11.03
CA SER A 28 -9.78 1.35 -11.95
C SER A 28 -11.19 1.48 -11.36
N LEU A 29 -11.43 0.95 -10.16
CA LEU A 29 -12.74 1.02 -9.51
C LEU A 29 -12.99 2.43 -8.98
N ALA A 30 -14.14 2.99 -9.29
CA ALA A 30 -14.59 4.25 -8.72
C ALA A 30 -14.88 4.10 -7.21
N PRO A 31 -14.76 5.19 -6.42
CA PRO A 31 -15.17 5.18 -5.03
C PRO A 31 -16.63 4.74 -4.87
N ASN A 32 -16.90 3.99 -3.81
CA ASN A 32 -18.23 3.57 -3.43
C ASN A 32 -18.35 3.60 -1.89
N PRO A 33 -18.94 4.67 -1.33
CA PRO A 33 -19.12 4.81 0.11
C PRO A 33 -19.92 3.66 0.74
N ALA A 34 -20.82 3.00 0.00
CA ALA A 34 -21.63 1.90 0.52
C ALA A 34 -20.83 0.65 0.90
N VAL A 35 -19.59 0.52 0.40
CA VAL A 35 -18.66 -0.55 0.77
C VAL A 35 -17.44 -0.03 1.56
N GLY A 36 -17.48 1.21 2.03
CA GLY A 36 -16.40 1.86 2.77
C GLY A 36 -15.24 2.36 1.90
N ALA A 37 -15.42 2.45 0.57
CA ALA A 37 -14.45 3.05 -0.34
C ALA A 37 -14.82 4.51 -0.59
N TYR A 38 -14.29 5.42 0.23
CA TYR A 38 -14.59 6.85 0.14
C TYR A 38 -13.72 7.56 -0.90
N PRO A 39 -14.20 8.65 -1.53
CA PRO A 39 -13.38 9.49 -2.38
C PRO A 39 -12.19 10.06 -1.59
N GLY A 40 -11.02 10.10 -2.23
CA GLY A 40 -9.81 10.65 -1.62
C GLY A 40 -9.21 11.79 -2.43
N GLY A 41 -7.92 12.04 -2.20
CA GLY A 41 -7.23 13.20 -2.78
C GLY A 41 -7.26 13.23 -4.31
N HIS A 42 -7.13 12.06 -4.96
CA HIS A 42 -7.16 11.95 -6.41
C HIS A 42 -8.50 12.39 -7.01
N GLU A 43 -9.59 11.91 -6.42
CA GLU A 43 -10.94 12.20 -6.89
C GLU A 43 -11.35 13.64 -6.62
N LEU A 44 -11.00 14.17 -5.44
CA LEU A 44 -11.24 15.57 -5.07
C LEU A 44 -10.44 16.54 -5.95
N GLY A 45 -9.19 16.21 -6.28
CA GLY A 45 -8.38 17.03 -7.19
C GLY A 45 -8.89 17.03 -8.62
N THR A 46 -9.48 15.92 -9.09
CA THR A 46 -10.00 15.79 -10.45
C THR A 46 -11.37 16.46 -10.62
N ASN A 47 -12.28 16.27 -9.67
CA ASN A 47 -13.65 16.80 -9.76
C ASN A 47 -14.27 17.01 -8.38
N TYR A 48 -13.81 18.04 -7.67
CA TYR A 48 -14.27 18.39 -6.32
C TYR A 48 -15.80 18.53 -6.23
N ASP A 49 -16.42 19.25 -7.18
CA ASP A 49 -17.84 19.58 -7.16
C ASP A 49 -18.75 18.33 -7.25
N ALA A 50 -18.24 17.22 -7.77
CA ALA A 50 -18.98 15.96 -7.83
C ALA A 50 -19.16 15.28 -6.47
N TYR A 51 -18.36 15.66 -5.46
CA TYR A 51 -18.32 15.03 -4.14
C TYR A 51 -18.79 15.97 -3.02
N LEU A 52 -19.48 17.07 -3.37
CA LEU A 52 -20.05 17.98 -2.39
C LEU A 52 -21.08 17.26 -1.50
N ASP A 53 -20.98 17.51 -0.20
CA ASP A 53 -21.80 16.89 0.85
C ASP A 53 -21.61 15.37 0.99
N GLU A 54 -20.58 14.78 0.36
CA GLU A 54 -20.20 13.38 0.55
C GLU A 54 -19.09 13.23 1.61
N SER A 55 -19.04 12.05 2.24
CA SER A 55 -17.97 11.66 3.14
C SER A 55 -16.72 11.28 2.35
N VAL A 56 -15.57 11.84 2.75
CA VAL A 56 -14.29 11.72 2.05
C VAL A 56 -13.17 11.32 3.02
N VAL A 57 -12.17 10.61 2.50
CA VAL A 57 -10.94 10.25 3.23
C VAL A 57 -9.77 10.88 2.48
N VAL A 58 -9.18 11.94 3.02
CA VAL A 58 -8.10 12.67 2.35
C VAL A 58 -6.83 12.71 3.19
N GLY A 59 -5.70 12.45 2.55
CA GLY A 59 -4.37 12.54 3.15
C GLY A 59 -3.58 13.68 2.52
N GLY A 60 -2.95 14.52 3.34
CA GLY A 60 -2.19 15.68 2.87
C GLY A 60 -1.12 16.14 3.86
N ILE A 61 -0.34 17.11 3.43
CA ILE A 61 0.66 17.79 4.26
C ILE A 61 0.05 19.09 4.79
N VAL A 62 0.24 19.37 6.07
CA VAL A 62 -0.20 20.63 6.67
C VAL A 62 0.68 21.79 6.19
N VAL A 63 0.09 22.75 5.48
CA VAL A 63 0.79 23.94 4.98
C VAL A 63 0.56 25.16 5.85
N GLU A 64 -0.60 25.27 6.47
CA GLU A 64 -0.97 26.37 7.37
C GLU A 64 -1.79 25.80 8.53
N THR A 65 -1.64 26.37 9.73
CA THR A 65 -2.28 25.85 10.96
C THR A 65 -3.39 26.76 11.50
N ASP A 66 -3.47 28.02 11.06
CA ASP A 66 -4.51 28.97 11.47
C ASP A 66 -4.84 29.96 10.33
N PRO A 67 -5.87 29.70 9.52
CA PRO A 67 -6.75 28.53 9.51
C PRO A 67 -6.05 27.27 8.98
N LEU A 68 -6.43 26.09 9.48
CA LEU A 68 -5.82 24.82 9.08
C LEU A 68 -6.04 24.57 7.58
N THR A 69 -4.95 24.44 6.83
CA THR A 69 -4.96 24.18 5.40
C THR A 69 -4.00 23.03 5.11
N ILE A 70 -4.47 22.05 4.33
CA ILE A 70 -3.67 20.91 3.90
C ILE A 70 -3.47 20.94 2.40
N ALA A 71 -2.25 20.60 1.96
CA ALA A 71 -1.92 20.36 0.57
C ALA A 71 -2.07 18.87 0.28
N VAL A 72 -2.92 18.54 -0.68
CA VAL A 72 -3.22 17.17 -1.10
C VAL A 72 -2.70 16.96 -2.50
N GLU A 73 -1.72 16.08 -2.63
CA GLU A 73 -1.18 15.68 -3.92
C GLU A 73 -2.13 14.69 -4.59
N TYR A 74 -2.51 14.99 -5.84
CA TYR A 74 -3.45 14.17 -6.61
C TYR A 74 -2.92 13.75 -7.98
N GLY A 75 -1.74 14.24 -8.38
CA GLY A 75 -1.09 13.91 -9.64
C GLY A 75 0.41 14.23 -9.58
N VAL A 76 1.08 14.17 -10.73
CA VAL A 76 2.50 14.59 -10.81
C VAL A 76 2.53 16.11 -10.79
N ASP A 77 3.04 16.69 -9.69
CA ASP A 77 3.08 18.13 -9.43
C ASP A 77 1.69 18.80 -9.34
N GLU A 78 0.63 18.00 -9.16
CA GLU A 78 -0.74 18.50 -9.01
C GLU A 78 -1.16 18.43 -7.54
N VAL A 79 -1.44 19.61 -6.98
CA VAL A 79 -1.78 19.80 -5.57
C VAL A 79 -3.07 20.59 -5.46
N ILE A 80 -3.99 20.11 -4.61
CA ILE A 80 -5.19 20.84 -4.21
C ILE A 80 -5.04 21.25 -2.75
N GLU A 81 -5.27 22.53 -2.47
CA GLU A 81 -5.33 23.04 -1.11
C GLU A 81 -6.75 22.88 -0.57
N LEU A 82 -6.88 22.18 0.55
CA LEU A 82 -8.16 22.00 1.23
C LEU A 82 -8.14 22.74 2.56
N ARG A 83 -9.14 23.59 2.76
CA ARG A 83 -9.37 24.23 4.05
C ARG A 83 -10.05 23.25 4.97
N VAL A 84 -9.52 23.13 6.16
CA VAL A 84 -9.97 22.15 7.14
C VAL A 84 -10.65 22.86 8.29
N VAL A 85 -11.91 22.54 8.53
CA VAL A 85 -12.69 23.06 9.66
C VAL A 85 -12.84 21.94 10.67
N ASP A 86 -12.14 22.10 11.80
CA ASP A 86 -12.23 21.17 12.92
C ASP A 86 -13.24 21.70 13.95
N GLU A 87 -14.40 21.04 14.04
CA GLU A 87 -15.42 21.41 15.03
C GLU A 87 -15.28 20.62 16.35
N ASN A 88 -14.55 19.50 16.37
CA ASN A 88 -14.61 18.54 17.50
C ASN A 88 -13.31 17.80 17.85
N THR A 89 -12.25 17.87 17.05
CA THR A 89 -11.13 16.91 17.09
C THR A 89 -9.90 17.42 17.85
N GLN A 90 -9.80 18.72 18.16
CA GLN A 90 -8.60 19.32 18.78
C GLN A 90 -7.31 18.84 18.10
N LEU A 91 -7.32 18.80 16.76
CA LEU A 91 -6.19 18.26 16.01
C LEU A 91 -4.96 19.17 16.20
N GLU A 92 -4.01 18.77 17.04
CA GLU A 92 -2.70 19.42 17.16
C GLU A 92 -1.82 19.01 15.98
N ALA A 93 -1.99 19.70 14.86
CA ALA A 93 -1.20 19.47 13.65
C ALA A 93 -0.10 20.53 13.53
N THR A 94 1.14 20.11 13.28
CA THR A 94 2.26 21.01 13.02
C THR A 94 2.43 21.19 11.51
N GLN A 95 2.89 22.37 11.08
CA GLN A 95 3.27 22.57 9.69
C GLN A 95 4.30 21.53 9.24
N GLY A 96 4.03 20.87 8.12
CA GLY A 96 4.84 19.78 7.59
C GLY A 96 4.41 18.37 8.02
N ASP A 97 3.45 18.24 8.93
CA ASP A 97 2.92 16.93 9.32
C ASP A 97 2.06 16.32 8.20
N HIS A 98 2.17 15.01 8.03
CA HIS A 98 1.23 14.25 7.22
C HIS A 98 0.00 13.88 8.05
N VAL A 99 -1.15 14.34 7.59
CA VAL A 99 -2.44 14.10 8.25
C VAL A 99 -3.35 13.31 7.32
N THR A 100 -4.09 12.35 7.88
CA THR A 100 -5.19 11.67 7.19
C THR A 100 -6.48 12.05 7.89
N LEU A 101 -7.42 12.60 7.13
CA LEU A 101 -8.66 13.17 7.60
C LEU A 101 -9.84 12.38 7.03
N PHE A 102 -10.82 12.12 7.88
CA PHE A 102 -12.14 11.66 7.51
C PHE A 102 -13.16 12.74 7.83
N GLY A 103 -13.92 13.15 6.82
CA GLY A 103 -14.85 14.26 6.97
C GLY A 103 -15.81 14.38 5.81
N THR A 104 -16.52 15.50 5.75
CA THR A 104 -17.47 15.80 4.68
C THR A 104 -16.97 16.97 3.85
N ALA A 105 -16.95 16.80 2.52
CA ALA A 105 -16.57 17.87 1.61
C ALA A 105 -17.70 18.92 1.48
N LYS A 106 -17.35 20.19 1.57
CA LYS A 106 -18.24 21.35 1.48
C LYS A 106 -17.79 22.28 0.35
N PRO A 107 -18.66 23.21 -0.09
CA PRO A 107 -18.28 24.24 -1.06
C PRO A 107 -17.02 25.01 -0.64
N ASP A 108 -16.38 25.69 -1.61
CA ASP A 108 -15.18 26.49 -1.39
C ASP A 108 -13.97 25.67 -0.86
N GLN A 109 -13.80 24.44 -1.35
CA GLN A 109 -12.67 23.55 -0.99
C GLN A 109 -12.52 23.33 0.52
N THR A 110 -13.65 23.35 1.23
CA THR A 110 -13.69 23.21 2.68
C THR A 110 -14.06 21.78 3.05
N VAL A 111 -13.34 21.17 3.99
CA VAL A 111 -13.67 19.86 4.54
C VAL A 111 -13.97 20.01 6.03
N ILE A 112 -15.17 19.59 6.44
CA ILE A 112 -15.54 19.51 7.85
C ILE A 112 -15.06 18.18 8.39
N ILE A 113 -14.16 18.19 9.37
CA ILE A 113 -13.63 16.98 9.97
C ILE A 113 -14.67 16.34 10.89
N GLU A 114 -14.85 15.03 10.74
CA GLU A 114 -15.52 14.19 11.74
C GLU A 114 -14.51 13.40 12.58
N HIS A 115 -13.47 12.87 11.93
CA HIS A 115 -12.37 12.17 12.58
C HIS A 115 -11.05 12.48 11.86
N ALA A 116 -10.01 12.82 12.61
CA ALA A 116 -8.68 13.08 12.05
C ALA A 116 -7.61 12.36 12.86
N TYR A 117 -6.64 11.79 12.15
CA TYR A 117 -5.49 11.14 12.75
C TYR A 117 -4.22 11.66 12.05
N ALA A 118 -3.35 12.30 12.82
CA ALA A 118 -2.01 12.66 12.38
C ALA A 118 -1.11 11.43 12.53
N VAL A 119 -0.50 10.99 11.43
CA VAL A 119 0.47 9.89 11.45
C VAL A 119 1.84 10.49 11.24
N PRO A 120 2.77 10.39 12.21
CA PRO A 120 4.14 10.83 12.02
C PRO A 120 4.76 10.10 10.82
N GLY A 121 5.23 10.87 9.82
CA GLY A 121 5.75 10.32 8.57
C GLY A 121 6.94 9.37 8.72
N GLU A 122 7.67 9.42 9.85
CA GLU A 122 8.84 8.57 10.11
C GLU A 122 8.53 7.06 10.17
N GLN A 123 7.28 6.66 10.42
CA GLN A 123 6.93 5.24 10.57
C GLN A 123 6.87 4.46 9.24
N TYR A 124 6.65 5.14 8.12
CA TYR A 124 6.51 4.49 6.81
C TYR A 124 7.82 3.88 6.31
N LEU A 125 8.94 4.57 6.54
CA LEU A 125 10.25 4.11 6.10
C LEU A 125 10.67 2.82 6.82
N TYR A 126 10.36 2.72 8.12
CA TYR A 126 10.54 1.50 8.90
C TYR A 126 9.68 0.34 8.37
N MET A 127 8.40 0.58 8.07
CA MET A 127 7.50 -0.44 7.53
C MET A 127 7.99 -0.98 6.17
N TYR A 128 8.43 -0.10 5.27
CA TYR A 128 8.96 -0.51 3.97
C TYR A 128 10.28 -1.27 4.10
N LEU A 129 11.20 -0.82 4.95
CA LEU A 129 12.47 -1.52 5.17
C LEU A 129 12.28 -2.90 5.80
N VAL A 130 11.38 -3.04 6.78
CA VAL A 130 11.10 -4.33 7.41
C VAL A 130 10.38 -5.27 6.45
N SER A 131 9.42 -4.78 5.67
CA SER A 131 8.70 -5.59 4.69
C SER A 131 9.61 -6.02 3.54
N PHE A 132 10.44 -5.10 3.03
CA PHE A 132 11.41 -5.39 1.99
C PHE A 132 12.50 -6.33 2.48
N GLY A 133 13.04 -6.10 3.68
CA GLY A 133 14.04 -6.96 4.31
C GLY A 133 13.49 -8.35 4.63
N GLY A 134 12.26 -8.43 5.14
CA GLY A 134 11.56 -9.69 5.39
C GLY A 134 11.28 -10.46 4.11
N GLY A 135 10.81 -9.75 3.06
CA GLY A 135 10.63 -10.32 1.72
C GLY A 135 11.94 -10.87 1.17
N LEU A 136 13.02 -10.08 1.19
CA LEU A 136 14.34 -10.47 0.71
C LEU A 136 14.95 -11.62 1.53
N TRP A 137 14.71 -11.65 2.83
CA TRP A 137 15.14 -12.74 3.72
C TRP A 137 14.44 -14.05 3.39
N VAL A 138 13.11 -14.04 3.21
CA VAL A 138 12.34 -15.22 2.82
C VAL A 138 12.79 -15.69 1.44
N LEU A 139 12.98 -14.78 0.49
CA LEU A 139 13.44 -15.08 -0.86
C LEU A 139 14.86 -15.69 -0.83
N THR A 140 15.77 -15.11 -0.04
CA THR A 140 17.11 -15.65 0.20
C THR A 140 17.07 -17.03 0.85
N ARG A 141 16.20 -17.25 1.83
CA ARG A 141 16.07 -18.54 2.52
C ARG A 141 15.50 -19.61 1.60
N ILE A 142 14.55 -19.27 0.74
CA ILE A 142 14.03 -20.20 -0.27
C ILE A 142 15.15 -20.60 -1.24
N VAL A 143 15.93 -19.63 -1.74
CA VAL A 143 17.04 -19.89 -2.68
C VAL A 143 18.21 -20.62 -2.03
N ARG A 144 18.47 -20.39 -0.74
CA ARG A 144 19.65 -20.91 -0.01
C ARG A 144 19.40 -22.23 0.71
N THR A 145 18.18 -22.52 1.14
CA THR A 145 17.85 -23.78 1.85
C THR A 145 17.35 -24.87 0.91
N TRP A 146 16.90 -24.52 -0.29
CA TRP A 146 16.35 -25.48 -1.24
C TRP A 146 17.12 -25.45 -2.56
N ARG A 147 17.92 -26.48 -2.82
CA ARG A 147 18.41 -26.70 -4.19
C ARG A 147 17.27 -27.28 -5.01
N PHE A 148 16.98 -26.61 -6.12
CA PHE A 148 16.05 -27.14 -7.10
C PHE A 148 16.74 -28.30 -7.84
N ASP A 149 16.54 -29.52 -7.36
CA ASP A 149 17.08 -30.72 -8.01
C ASP A 149 16.29 -30.99 -9.30
N ARG A 150 16.95 -30.74 -10.44
CA ARG A 150 16.36 -30.84 -11.78
C ARG A 150 16.05 -32.28 -12.18
N ASN A 151 16.62 -33.28 -11.52
CA ASN A 151 16.35 -34.68 -11.80
C ASN A 151 15.09 -35.20 -11.08
N THR A 152 14.92 -34.85 -9.80
CA THR A 152 13.89 -35.44 -8.92
C THR A 152 12.68 -34.53 -8.72
N TRP A 153 12.77 -33.26 -9.15
CA TRP A 153 11.62 -32.36 -9.22
C TRP A 153 10.97 -31.96 -7.88
N SER A 154 11.64 -32.30 -6.79
CA SER A 154 11.37 -31.87 -5.43
C SER A 154 12.27 -30.71 -5.06
N LEU A 155 11.75 -29.80 -4.25
CA LEU A 155 12.62 -28.97 -3.44
C LEU A 155 13.27 -29.95 -2.44
N VAL A 156 14.60 -30.07 -2.46
CA VAL A 156 15.33 -30.91 -1.49
C VAL A 156 16.09 -29.96 -0.57
N PRO A 157 15.99 -30.13 0.76
CA PRO A 157 16.85 -29.40 1.69
C PRO A 157 18.31 -29.66 1.35
N ASP A 158 19.15 -28.63 1.37
CA ASP A 158 20.58 -28.75 1.10
C ASP A 158 21.24 -29.49 2.27
N ASP A 159 21.18 -30.82 2.25
CA ASP A 159 21.87 -31.66 3.23
C ASP A 159 23.37 -31.67 2.89
N GLU A 160 24.08 -30.61 3.31
CA GLU A 160 25.49 -30.73 3.70
C GLU A 160 25.55 -31.62 4.94
N ASN A 161 25.29 -32.92 4.79
CA ASN A 161 25.70 -34.02 5.68
C ASN A 161 25.30 -35.37 5.05
N SER A 162 25.59 -35.59 3.77
CA SER A 162 25.82 -36.96 3.33
C SER A 162 27.17 -37.41 3.91
N VAL A 163 27.17 -37.79 5.19
CA VAL A 163 28.23 -38.61 5.76
C VAL A 163 28.21 -39.91 4.97
N THR A 164 29.08 -40.00 3.97
CA THR A 164 29.31 -41.19 3.18
C THR A 164 29.93 -42.27 4.05
N ARG A 165 29.21 -43.39 4.14
CA ARG A 165 29.69 -44.77 4.05
C ARG A 165 30.80 -45.22 5.01
N GLY A 166 30.44 -46.18 5.85
CA GLY A 166 31.35 -47.18 6.41
C GLY A 166 30.58 -48.48 6.61
N ASP A 167 30.21 -49.12 5.50
CA ASP A 167 29.73 -50.49 5.48
C ASP A 167 30.96 -51.33 5.11
N ASP A 168 31.80 -51.64 6.11
CA ASP A 168 32.97 -52.52 5.98
C ASP A 168 33.09 -53.38 7.25
N ALA A 169 32.91 -54.70 7.06
CA ALA A 169 33.16 -55.86 7.93
C ALA A 169 32.05 -56.37 8.88
#